data_AF-A0A9W5B6U7-F1
#
_entry.id   AF-A0A9W5B6U7-F1
#
_cell.length_a   1.000
_cell.length_b   1.000
_cell.length_c   1.000
_cell.angle_alpha   90.00
_cell.angle_beta   90.00
_cell.angle_gamma   90.00
#
_symmetry.space_group_name_H-M   'P 1'
#
loop_
_entity.id
_entity.type
_entity.pdbx_description
1 polymer ?
#
loop_
_entity_poly.entity_id
_entity_poly.type
_entity_poly.pdbx_seq_one_letter_code
_entity_poly.pdbx_strand_id
1 'polypeptide(L)' 'MTDNNITASAPVLEAIDISKERHEVLIEAPDRIRGRRVSVLNNLDEFDRLISLLRSYQRPVRVGRCHVVRGLTVDG' A
#
# COMPACT_ATOMS: atom_id res chain seq x y z
N MET A 1 -1.13 26.69 26.27
CA MET A 1 -1.18 25.23 26.06
C MET A 1 -1.73 25.05 24.66
N THR A 2 -0.87 24.85 23.68
CA THR A 2 -1.29 24.78 22.28
C THR A 2 -1.76 23.37 22.02
N ASP A 3 -3.06 23.18 21.86
CA ASP A 3 -3.63 21.91 21.45
C ASP A 3 -3.09 21.58 20.06
N ASN A 4 -2.13 20.66 20.01
CA ASN A 4 -1.66 20.04 18.78
C ASN A 4 -2.78 19.14 18.26
N ASN A 5 -3.84 19.74 17.72
CA ASN A 5 -4.79 19.04 16.88
C ASN A 5 -4.09 18.73 15.56
N ILE A 6 -3.20 17.73 15.61
CA ILE A 6 -2.75 17.02 14.43
C ILE A 6 -4.03 16.37 13.92
N THR A 7 -4.69 16.99 12.94
CA THR A 7 -5.66 16.30 12.11
C THR A 7 -4.94 15.05 11.62
N ALA A 8 -5.21 13.90 12.26
CA ALA A 8 -4.51 12.68 11.98
C ALA A 8 -4.84 12.33 10.53
N SER A 9 -3.92 12.64 9.62
CA SER A 9 -4.12 12.34 8.20
C SER A 9 -4.40 10.85 8.12
N ALA A 10 -5.62 10.51 7.70
CA ALA A 10 -6.09 9.13 7.74
C ALA A 10 -5.04 8.21 7.08
N PRO A 11 -4.65 7.08 7.64
CA PRO A 11 -3.51 6.32 7.13
C PRO A 11 -3.73 5.82 5.69
N VAL A 12 -2.65 5.62 4.93
CA VAL A 12 -2.71 4.74 3.75
C VAL A 12 -2.63 3.31 4.27
N LEU A 13 -3.63 2.50 3.98
CA LEU A 13 -3.64 1.09 4.33
C LEU A 13 -2.94 0.32 3.21
N GLU A 14 -1.90 -0.43 3.59
CA GLU A 14 -1.26 -1.38 2.70
C GLU A 14 -1.56 -2.80 3.14
N ALA A 15 -2.02 -3.62 2.20
CA ALA A 15 -2.25 -5.03 2.41
C ALA A 15 -1.34 -5.82 1.46
N ILE A 16 -0.42 -6.61 2.03
CA ILE A 16 0.61 -7.32 1.28
C ILE A 16 0.29 -8.81 1.29
N ASP A 17 0.18 -9.41 0.11
CA ASP A 17 0.26 -10.86 -0.07
C ASP A 17 1.69 -11.23 -0.50
N ILE A 18 2.34 -12.07 0.29
CA ILE A 18 3.76 -12.39 0.15
C ILE A 18 3.91 -13.73 -0.57
N SER A 19 4.37 -13.71 -1.82
CA SER A 19 4.84 -14.91 -2.53
C SER A 19 6.36 -14.87 -2.76
N LYS A 20 6.94 -16.00 -3.16
CA LYS A 20 8.40 -16.19 -3.30
C LYS A 20 9.01 -15.33 -4.42
N GLU A 21 8.25 -15.07 -5.47
CA GLU A 21 8.72 -14.40 -6.69
C GLU A 21 8.16 -12.98 -6.83
N ARG A 22 6.91 -12.78 -6.41
CA ARG A 22 6.17 -11.52 -6.53
C ARG A 22 5.32 -11.27 -5.31
N HIS A 23 5.28 -10.04 -4.84
CA HIS A 23 4.41 -9.58 -3.78
C HIS A 23 3.28 -8.77 -4.38
N GLU A 24 2.05 -9.08 -3.98
CA GLU A 24 0.89 -8.32 -4.40
C GLU A 24 0.52 -7.34 -3.29
N VAL A 25 0.67 -6.05 -3.58
CA VAL A 25 0.40 -4.97 -2.63
C VAL A 25 -0.86 -4.25 -3.03
N LEU A 26 -1.85 -4.23 -2.14
CA LEU A 26 -3.04 -3.38 -2.26
C LEU A 26 -2.82 -2.11 -1.42
N ILE A 27 -2.90 -0.97 -2.08
CA ILE A 27 -2.75 0.36 -1.49
C ILE A 27 -4.12 1.03 -1.46
N GLU A 28 -4.68 1.20 -0.28
CA GLU A 28 -5.93 1.93 -0.05
C GLU A 28 -5.63 3.27 0.59
N ALA A 29 -5.99 4.34 -0.10
CA ALA A 29 -5.87 5.69 0.40
C ALA A 29 -7.27 6.31 0.52
N PRO A 30 -7.59 7.02 1.60
CA PRO A 30 -8.91 7.58 1.90
C PRO A 30 -9.35 8.67 0.90
N ASP A 31 -8.41 9.26 0.16
CA ASP A 31 -8.66 10.19 -0.94
C ASP A 31 -9.00 9.48 -2.26
N ARG A 32 -8.90 8.14 -2.30
CA ARG A 32 -9.17 7.34 -3.50
C ARG A 32 -10.35 6.40 -3.27
N ILE A 33 -11.31 6.48 -4.18
CA ILE A 33 -12.49 5.61 -4.19
C ILE A 33 -12.11 4.14 -4.46
N ARG A 34 -11.02 3.91 -5.20
CA ARG A 34 -10.53 2.57 -5.54
C ARG A 34 -9.08 2.40 -5.10
N GLY A 35 -8.81 1.30 -4.40
CA GLY A 35 -7.45 0.88 -4.05
C GLY A 35 -6.61 0.59 -5.30
N ARG A 36 -5.31 0.86 -5.22
CA ARG A 36 -4.33 0.55 -6.26
C ARG A 36 -3.67 -0.78 -5.95
N ARG A 37 -3.63 -1.69 -6.91
CA ARG A 37 -2.81 -2.92 -6.83
C ARG A 37 -1.45 -2.67 -7.45
N VAL A 38 -0.40 -3.18 -6.83
CA VAL A 38 0.98 -3.14 -7.32
C VAL A 38 1.57 -4.53 -7.17
N SER A 39 2.07 -5.09 -8.28
CA SER A 39 2.88 -6.31 -8.26
C SER A 39 4.34 -5.89 -8.11
N VAL A 40 5.02 -6.41 -7.10
CA VAL A 40 6.39 -6.04 -6.73
C VAL A 40 7.25 -7.29 -6.82
N LEU A 41 8.26 -7.31 -7.68
CA LEU A 41 9.18 -8.45 -7.72
C LEU A 41 9.97 -8.53 -6.42
N ASN A 42 10.37 -9.74 -6.04
CA ASN A 42 11.22 -9.96 -4.87
C ASN A 42 12.68 -9.57 -5.14
N ASN A 43 12.93 -8.28 -5.38
CA ASN A 43 14.25 -7.68 -5.53
C ASN A 43 14.27 -6.24 -4.97
N LEU A 44 15.47 -5.74 -4.70
CA LEU A 44 15.65 -4.45 -4.02
C LEU A 44 15.11 -3.26 -4.81
N ASP A 45 15.36 -3.23 -6.13
CA ASP A 45 14.94 -2.11 -6.98
C ASP A 45 13.42 -1.92 -7.00
N GLU A 46 12.67 -3.02 -7.02
CA GLU A 46 11.20 -2.98 -6.98
C GLU A 46 10.69 -2.61 -5.57
N PHE A 47 11.39 -3.00 -4.50
CA PHE A 47 11.08 -2.50 -3.16
C PHE A 47 11.34 -1.00 -3.02
N ASP A 48 12.44 -0.46 -3.57
CA ASP A 48 12.73 0.97 -3.54
C ASP A 48 11.69 1.77 -4.33
N ARG A 49 11.18 1.22 -5.45
CA ARG A 49 10.05 1.79 -6.19
C ARG A 49 8.77 1.80 -5.36
N LEU A 50 8.46 0.73 -4.65
CA LEU A 50 7.31 0.67 -3.75
C LEU A 50 7.43 1.72 -2.63
N ILE A 51 8.59 1.83 -1.99
CA ILE A 51 8.86 2.83 -0.94
C ILE A 51 8.68 4.24 -1.48
N SER A 52 9.20 4.53 -2.67
CA SER A 52 9.07 5.84 -3.31
C SER A 52 7.61 6.17 -3.63
N LEU A 53 6.86 5.18 -4.14
CA LEU A 53 5.42 5.31 -4.37
C LEU A 53 4.68 5.60 -3.06
N LEU A 54 4.97 4.88 -1.99
CA LEU A 54 4.35 5.09 -0.68
C LEU A 54 4.63 6.47 -0.10
N ARG A 55 5.89 6.92 -0.19
CA ARG A 55 6.30 8.27 0.24
C ARG A 55 5.57 9.37 -0.52
N SER A 56 5.20 9.14 -1.79
CA SER A 56 4.46 10.13 -2.58
C SER A 56 3.09 10.47 -1.99
N TYR A 57 2.48 9.58 -1.19
CA TYR A 57 1.23 9.86 -0.49
C TYR A 57 1.41 10.81 0.70
N GLN A 58 2.64 11.07 1.18
CA GLN A 58 2.95 11.98 2.29
C GLN A 58 2.14 11.70 3.57
N ARG A 59 1.82 10.43 3.80
CA ARG A 59 0.86 9.98 4.82
C ARG A 59 1.42 8.80 5.60
N PRO A 60 0.99 8.61 6.86
CA PRO A 60 1.41 7.46 7.62
C PRO A 60 0.90 6.18 6.94
N VAL A 61 1.81 5.23 6.72
CA VAL A 61 1.49 3.91 6.15
C VAL A 61 1.14 2.97 7.30
N ARG A 62 -0.01 2.28 7.19
CA ARG A 62 -0.37 1.19 8.09
C ARG A 62 -0.40 -0.11 7.31
N VAL A 63 0.41 -1.07 7.74
CA VAL A 63 0.46 -2.39 7.13
C VAL A 63 -0.56 -3.29 7.81
N GLY A 64 -1.46 -3.89 7.02
CA GLY A 64 -2.43 -4.88 7.45
C GLY A 64 -2.26 -6.18 6.66
N ARG A 65 -2.83 -7.26 7.17
CA ARG A 65 -2.91 -8.53 6.43
C ARG A 65 -4.11 -8.46 5.48
N CYS A 66 -3.90 -8.66 4.18
CA CYS A 66 -5.01 -8.83 3.23
C CYS A 66 -5.60 -10.24 3.43
N HIS A 67 -6.84 -10.38 3.88
CA HIS A 67 -7.51 -11.69 3.94
C HIS A 67 -8.23 -12.05 2.63
N VAL A 68 -8.55 -11.05 1.78
CA VAL A 68 -9.28 -11.28 0.54
C VAL A 68 -8.80 -10.31 -0.53
N VAL A 69 -7.86 -10.78 -1.33
CA VAL A 69 -7.53 -10.23 -2.64
C VAL A 69 -8.62 -10.72 -3.61
N ARG A 70 -9.85 -10.21 -3.51
CA ARG A 70 -10.93 -10.59 -4.45
C ARG A 70 -10.50 -10.17 -5.86
N GLY A 71 -10.21 -11.16 -6.72
CA GLY A 71 -9.92 -10.96 -8.13
C GLY A 71 -8.44 -11.01 -8.53
N LEU A 72 -7.78 -12.15 -8.30
CA LEU A 72 -6.67 -12.60 -9.15
C LEU A 72 -7.28 -13.20 -10.43
N THR A 73 -7.73 -12.34 -11.35
CA THR A 73 -7.71 -12.70 -12.77
C THR A 73 -6.45 -12.06 -13.33
N VAL A 74 -5.40 -12.88 -13.39
CA VAL A 74 -4.23 -12.61 -14.21
C VAL A 74 -4.67 -12.79 -15.66
N ASP A 75 -5.06 -11.71 -16.33
CA ASP A 75 -5.23 -11.74 -17.79
C ASP A 75 -3.84 -11.68 -18.43
N GLY A 76 -3.46 -12.76 -19.13
CA GLY A 76 -2.53 -12.78 -20.26
C GLY A 76 -1.04 -12.83 -19.95
#